data_AF-A0A4P6UFY0-F1
#
_entry.id   AF-A0A4P6UFY0-F1
#
_cell.length_a   1.000
_cell.length_b   1.000
_cell.length_c   1.000
_cell.angle_alpha   90.00
_cell.angle_beta   90.00
_cell.angle_gamma   90.00
#
_symmetry.space_group_name_H-M   'P 1'
#
loop_
_entity.id
_entity.type
_entity.pdbx_description
1 polymer ?
#
loop_
_entity_poly.entity_id
_entity_poly.type
_entity_poly.pdbx_seq_one_letter_code
_entity_poly.pdbx_strand_id
1 'polypeptide(L)'
;MYHSTIHTPGSRARPAGVRAPRDAARRRSVTIRARALEIVGILYRCDSDLAAELLMRHSQENNIRIASLMEGLVAVVDGTEDEIRAGEQTTLASHFWLREIRQLGESHRRNDRFERHVAAIPC
;
A
#
# COMPACT_ATOMS: atom_id res chain seq x y z
N MET A 1 -12.77 29.69 67.30
CA MET A 1 -12.20 28.37 66.99
C MET A 1 -12.48 28.08 65.53
N TYR A 2 -11.41 27.95 64.74
CA TYR A 2 -11.43 27.74 63.29
C TYR A 2 -11.64 26.26 62.96
N HIS A 3 -12.55 25.93 62.05
CA HIS A 3 -12.55 24.68 61.25
C HIS A 3 -13.22 24.99 59.91
N SER A 4 -12.45 25.38 58.90
CA SER A 4 -11.86 24.52 57.84
C SER A 4 -12.88 23.91 56.89
N THR A 5 -13.08 24.64 55.81
CA THR A 5 -13.67 24.24 54.52
C THR A 5 -12.92 23.05 53.92
N ILE A 6 -13.56 21.88 53.89
CA ILE A 6 -13.09 20.76 53.06
C ILE A 6 -13.61 20.99 51.65
N HIS A 7 -12.76 21.59 50.82
CA HIS A 7 -12.86 21.47 49.37
C HIS A 7 -12.54 20.03 48.99
N THR A 8 -13.55 19.28 48.55
CA THR A 8 -13.33 18.04 47.79
C THR A 8 -12.96 18.43 46.36
N PRO A 9 -11.73 18.21 45.87
CA PRO A 9 -11.52 18.18 44.44
C PRO A 9 -12.12 16.84 43.98
N GLY A 10 -13.38 16.90 43.52
CA GLY A 10 -13.89 15.90 42.61
C GLY A 10 -12.89 15.81 41.47
N SER A 11 -12.06 14.77 41.50
CA SER A 11 -11.11 14.45 40.45
C SER A 11 -11.94 14.09 39.24
N ARG A 12 -12.34 15.12 38.51
CA ARG A 12 -12.99 15.03 37.20
C ARG A 12 -11.93 14.40 36.32
N ALA A 13 -11.96 13.07 36.26
CA ALA A 13 -11.21 12.30 35.31
C ALA A 13 -11.42 12.98 33.96
N ARG A 14 -10.35 13.60 33.48
CA ARG A 14 -10.25 14.15 32.13
C ARG A 14 -10.77 13.04 31.21
N PRO A 15 -11.80 13.25 30.37
CA PRO A 15 -12.01 12.30 29.30
C PRO A 15 -10.74 12.38 28.46
N ALA A 16 -9.96 11.30 28.43
CA ALA A 16 -8.93 11.09 27.43
C ALA A 16 -9.67 11.02 26.09
N GLY A 17 -9.92 12.19 25.52
CA GLY A 17 -10.68 12.36 24.29
C GLY A 17 -9.92 11.76 23.13
N VAL A 18 -10.30 10.54 22.76
CA VAL A 18 -10.54 10.08 21.37
C VAL A 18 -9.60 10.71 20.32
N ARG A 19 -8.29 10.43 20.38
CA ARG A 19 -7.36 10.64 19.26
C ARG A 19 -6.78 9.34 18.66
N ALA A 20 -7.01 8.21 19.32
CA ALA A 20 -6.43 6.92 18.94
C ALA A 20 -6.80 6.38 17.54
N PRO A 21 -8.02 6.57 16.98
CA PRO A 21 -8.37 5.95 15.69
C PRO A 21 -7.62 6.56 14.50
N ARG A 22 -7.37 7.88 14.55
CA ARG A 22 -6.81 8.63 13.43
C ARG A 22 -5.31 8.39 13.27
N ASP A 23 -4.59 8.23 14.38
CA ASP A 23 -3.16 7.94 14.38
C ASP A 23 -2.88 6.50 13.93
N ALA A 24 -3.73 5.54 14.32
CA ALA A 24 -3.62 4.16 13.86
C ALA A 24 -3.87 4.03 12.34
N ALA A 25 -4.91 4.69 11.81
CA ALA A 25 -5.20 4.71 10.38
C ALA A 25 -4.07 5.38 9.57
N ARG A 26 -3.50 6.48 10.09
CA ARG A 26 -2.38 7.18 9.45
C ARG A 26 -1.10 6.34 9.44
N ARG A 27 -0.80 5.61 10.51
CA ARG A 27 0.34 4.69 10.55
C ARG A 27 0.17 3.57 9.54
N ARG A 28 -1.03 2.97 9.47
CA ARG A 28 -1.36 1.93 8.49
C ARG A 28 -1.20 2.42 7.05
N SER A 29 -1.70 3.62 6.72
CA SER A 29 -1.57 4.16 5.36
C SER A 29 -0.12 4.47 4.97
N VAL A 30 0.71 4.92 5.92
CA VAL A 30 2.15 5.11 5.68
C VAL A 30 2.85 3.77 5.42
N THR A 31 2.53 2.73 6.20
CA THR A 31 3.08 1.38 6.02
C THR A 31 2.67 0.79 4.66
N ILE A 32 1.39 0.89 4.30
CA ILE A 32 0.88 0.42 3.00
C ILE A 32 1.57 1.14 1.85
N ARG A 33 1.72 2.46 1.95
CA ARG A 33 2.41 3.25 0.93
C ARG A 33 3.85 2.82 0.75
N ALA A 34 4.61 2.70 1.84
CA ALA A 34 6.01 2.28 1.78
C ALA A 34 6.15 0.87 1.16
N ARG A 35 5.29 -0.05 1.57
CA ARG A 35 5.27 -1.42 1.04
C ARG A 35 4.88 -1.48 -0.43
N ALA A 36 3.88 -0.70 -0.85
CA ALA A 36 3.48 -0.63 -2.25
C ALA A 36 4.63 -0.09 -3.14
N LEU A 37 5.34 0.94 -2.68
CA LEU A 37 6.50 1.48 -3.41
C LEU A 37 7.64 0.46 -3.53
N GLU A 38 7.92 -0.28 -2.45
CA GLU A 38 8.89 -1.38 -2.46
C GLU A 38 8.52 -2.45 -3.50
N ILE A 39 7.26 -2.91 -3.49
CA ILE A 39 6.77 -3.92 -4.43
C ILE A 39 6.87 -3.42 -5.88
N VAL A 40 6.45 -2.18 -6.18
CA VAL A 40 6.56 -1.60 -7.52
C VAL A 40 8.02 -1.48 -7.94
N GLY A 41 8.90 -1.04 -7.05
CA GLY A 41 10.34 -0.98 -7.29
C GLY A 41 10.91 -2.33 -7.71
N ILE A 42 10.48 -3.41 -7.08
CA ILE A 42 10.86 -4.78 -7.44
C ILE A 42 10.26 -5.20 -8.80
N LEU A 43 8.95 -4.97 -9.00
CA LEU A 43 8.24 -5.40 -10.22
C LEU A 43 8.78 -4.74 -11.49
N TYR A 44 9.09 -3.43 -11.41
CA TYR A 44 9.57 -2.64 -12.55
C TYR A 44 11.08 -2.41 -12.52
N ARG A 45 11.81 -2.95 -11.53
CA ARG A 45 13.26 -2.77 -11.33
C ARG A 45 13.67 -1.31 -11.31
N CYS A 46 12.97 -0.50 -10.51
CA CYS A 46 13.16 0.95 -10.41
C CYS A 46 13.33 1.42 -8.96
N ASP A 47 13.73 2.68 -8.80
CA ASP A 47 13.84 3.34 -7.50
C ASP A 47 12.47 3.82 -6.98
N SER A 48 12.45 4.31 -5.74
CA SER A 48 11.20 4.70 -5.08
C SER A 48 10.52 5.91 -5.73
N ASP A 49 11.27 6.81 -6.35
CA ASP A 49 10.72 8.00 -6.99
C ASP A 49 10.02 7.62 -8.30
N LEU A 50 10.68 6.83 -9.14
CA LEU A 50 10.05 6.30 -10.36
C LEU A 50 8.89 5.36 -10.04
N ALA A 51 8.97 4.56 -8.98
CA ALA A 51 7.86 3.74 -8.51
C ALA A 51 6.63 4.58 -8.14
N ALA A 52 6.83 5.74 -7.50
CA ALA A 52 5.75 6.67 -7.18
C ALA A 52 5.13 7.29 -8.43
N GLU A 53 5.95 7.65 -9.43
CA GLU A 53 5.48 8.13 -10.72
C GLU A 53 4.66 7.08 -11.47
N LEU A 54 5.11 5.82 -11.49
CA LEU A 54 4.39 4.71 -12.10
C LEU A 54 3.03 4.49 -11.42
N LEU A 55 2.96 4.52 -10.09
CA LEU A 55 1.70 4.42 -9.36
C LEU A 55 0.74 5.57 -9.72
N MET A 56 1.23 6.80 -9.81
CA MET A 56 0.42 7.95 -10.23
C MET A 56 -0.08 7.79 -11.67
N ARG A 57 0.80 7.35 -12.57
CA ARG A 57 0.46 7.11 -13.97
C ARG A 57 -0.61 6.04 -14.12
N HIS A 58 -0.44 4.88 -13.48
CA HIS A 58 -1.44 3.81 -13.51
C HIS A 58 -2.77 4.23 -12.89
N SER A 59 -2.73 5.01 -11.80
CA SER A 59 -3.93 5.59 -11.19
C SER A 59 -4.71 6.46 -12.17
N GLN A 60 -4.01 7.33 -12.92
CA GLN A 60 -4.63 8.22 -13.91
C GLN A 60 -5.13 7.48 -15.15
N GLU A 61 -4.30 6.61 -15.74
CA GLU A 61 -4.63 5.86 -16.96
C GLU A 61 -5.82 4.92 -16.77
N ASN A 62 -5.98 4.35 -15.57
CA ASN A 62 -7.02 3.37 -15.28
C ASN A 62 -8.20 3.95 -14.48
N ASN A 63 -8.17 5.24 -14.14
CA ASN A 63 -9.17 5.90 -13.31
C ASN A 63 -9.42 5.19 -11.96
N ILE A 64 -8.34 4.70 -11.35
CA ILE A 64 -8.35 4.01 -10.05
C ILE A 64 -7.73 4.95 -9.01
N ARG A 65 -8.34 5.07 -7.83
CA ARG A 65 -7.74 5.89 -6.76
C ARG A 65 -6.38 5.33 -6.36
N ILE A 66 -5.35 6.18 -6.30
CA ILE A 66 -3.99 5.75 -5.97
C ILE A 66 -3.91 4.99 -4.63
N ALA A 67 -4.71 5.36 -3.63
CA ALA A 67 -4.79 4.65 -2.36
C ALA A 67 -5.31 3.21 -2.53
N SER A 68 -6.39 3.03 -3.30
CA SER A 68 -6.94 1.71 -3.63
C SER A 68 -5.97 0.90 -4.50
N LEU A 69 -5.21 1.57 -5.38
CA LEU A 69 -4.14 0.95 -6.18
C LEU A 69 -3.04 0.37 -5.27
N MET A 70 -2.58 1.14 -4.28
CA MET A 70 -1.56 0.68 -3.31
C MET A 70 -2.10 -0.44 -2.41
N GLU A 71 -3.32 -0.28 -1.87
CA GLU A 71 -3.96 -1.29 -1.01
C GLU A 71 -4.18 -2.60 -1.76
N GLY A 72 -4.70 -2.52 -2.99
CA GLY A 72 -4.89 -3.69 -3.85
C GLY A 72 -3.57 -4.39 -4.20
N LEU A 73 -2.48 -3.65 -4.44
CA LEU A 73 -1.17 -4.23 -4.70
C LEU A 73 -0.66 -5.03 -3.50
N VAL A 74 -0.68 -4.40 -2.32
CA VAL A 74 -0.22 -5.03 -1.08
C VAL A 74 -1.06 -6.26 -0.76
N ALA A 75 -2.38 -6.19 -0.95
CA ALA A 75 -3.27 -7.33 -0.75
C ALA A 75 -2.96 -8.49 -1.70
N VAL A 76 -2.70 -8.21 -2.98
CA VAL A 76 -2.35 -9.23 -3.98
C VAL A 76 -1.03 -9.93 -3.68
N VAL A 77 -0.03 -9.21 -3.18
CA VAL A 77 1.32 -9.75 -2.96
C VAL A 77 1.50 -10.36 -1.57
N ASP A 78 1.08 -9.65 -0.52
CA ASP A 78 1.29 -10.08 0.87
C ASP A 78 0.14 -10.94 1.40
N GLY A 79 -0.95 -11.10 0.65
CA GLY A 79 -2.07 -11.99 0.99
C GLY A 79 -2.85 -11.54 2.23
N THR A 80 -3.12 -10.23 2.37
CA THR A 80 -3.81 -9.72 3.56
C THR A 80 -5.29 -10.13 3.56
N GLU A 81 -5.66 -10.99 4.52
CA GLU A 81 -7.03 -11.45 4.83
C GLU A 81 -7.96 -10.37 5.42
N ASP A 82 -7.61 -9.08 5.33
CA ASP A 82 -8.52 -8.00 5.72
C ASP A 82 -9.65 -7.88 4.65
N GLU A 83 -10.47 -8.93 4.52
CA GLU A 83 -11.77 -8.98 3.83
C GLU A 83 -12.73 -7.89 4.35
N ILE A 84 -12.39 -7.27 5.49
CA ILE A 84 -13.15 -6.21 6.12
C ILE A 84 -12.86 -4.90 5.39
N ARG A 85 -13.51 -4.72 4.21
CA ARG A 85 -13.66 -3.50 3.39
C ARG A 85 -12.85 -3.43 2.09
N ALA A 86 -12.71 -4.53 1.35
CA ALA A 86 -12.41 -4.40 -0.08
C ALA A 86 -13.62 -3.72 -0.78
N GLY A 87 -13.57 -2.40 -0.92
CA GLY A 87 -14.55 -1.66 -1.73
C GLY A 87 -14.35 -1.96 -3.22
N GLU A 88 -15.33 -1.62 -4.07
CA GLU A 88 -15.29 -1.87 -5.52
C GLU A 88 -13.97 -1.41 -6.18
N GLN A 89 -13.43 -0.28 -5.72
CA GLN A 89 -12.15 0.27 -6.19
C GLN A 89 -10.93 -0.59 -5.81
N THR A 90 -10.93 -1.23 -4.64
CA THR A 90 -9.83 -2.09 -4.18
C THR A 90 -9.85 -3.43 -4.90
N THR A 91 -11.04 -3.95 -5.23
CA THR A 91 -11.21 -5.14 -6.09
C THR A 91 -10.72 -4.86 -7.50
N LEU A 92 -11.11 -3.74 -8.10
CA LEU A 92 -10.63 -3.32 -9.42
C LEU A 92 -9.11 -3.16 -9.44
N ALA A 93 -8.54 -2.51 -8.42
CA ALA A 93 -7.09 -2.40 -8.25
C ALA A 93 -6.39 -3.76 -8.18
N SER A 94 -6.96 -4.71 -7.44
CA SER A 94 -6.39 -6.06 -7.32
C SER A 94 -6.40 -6.79 -8.67
N HIS A 95 -7.50 -6.68 -9.44
CA HIS A 95 -7.57 -7.24 -10.79
C HIS A 95 -6.58 -6.60 -11.75
N PHE A 96 -6.42 -5.28 -11.68
CA PHE A 96 -5.41 -4.55 -12.44
C PHE A 96 -4.02 -5.14 -12.17
N TRP A 97 -3.62 -5.26 -10.90
CA TRP A 97 -2.29 -5.78 -10.55
C TRP A 97 -2.07 -7.24 -10.94
N LEU A 98 -3.08 -8.09 -10.76
CA LEU A 98 -2.99 -9.49 -11.20
C LEU A 98 -2.76 -9.60 -12.72
N ARG A 99 -3.40 -8.74 -13.52
CA ARG A 99 -3.17 -8.67 -14.96
C ARG A 99 -1.77 -8.14 -15.28
N GLU A 100 -1.38 -7.04 -14.67
CA GLU A 100 -0.10 -6.37 -14.91
C GLU A 100 1.08 -7.27 -14.57
N ILE A 101 1.07 -7.90 -13.39
CA ILE A 101 2.13 -8.83 -12.95
C ILE A 101 2.27 -10.00 -13.92
N ARG A 102 1.15 -10.53 -14.45
CA ARG A 102 1.19 -11.60 -15.46
C ARG A 102 1.83 -11.12 -16.76
N GLN A 103 1.46 -9.93 -17.24
CA GLN A 103 2.01 -9.35 -18.47
C GLN A 103 3.51 -9.07 -18.35
N LEU A 104 3.94 -8.53 -17.21
CA LEU A 104 5.34 -8.35 -16.88
C LEU A 104 6.05 -9.70 -16.86
N GLY A 105 5.49 -10.72 -16.20
CA GLY A 105 6.08 -12.06 -16.13
C GLY A 105 6.27 -12.71 -17.51
N GLU A 106 5.29 -12.58 -18.42
CA GLU A 106 5.40 -13.06 -19.80
C GLU A 106 6.48 -12.32 -20.59
N SER A 107 6.60 -11.01 -20.39
CA SER A 107 7.59 -10.17 -21.07
C SER A 107 9.01 -10.50 -20.61
N HIS A 108 9.21 -10.70 -19.30
CA HIS A 108 10.49 -11.13 -18.74
C HIS A 108 10.90 -12.51 -19.26
N ARG A 109 9.99 -13.50 -19.29
CA ARG A 109 10.30 -14.83 -19.83
C ARG A 109 10.66 -14.81 -21.31
N ARG A 110 10.01 -13.95 -22.10
CA ARG A 110 10.35 -13.77 -23.51
C ARG A 110 11.74 -13.17 -23.68
N ASN A 111 12.08 -12.16 -22.89
CA ASN A 111 13.39 -11.52 -22.95
C ASN A 111 14.50 -12.49 -22.51
N ASP A 112 14.31 -13.21 -21.39
CA ASP A 112 15.26 -14.21 -20.90
C ASP A 112 15.49 -15.35 -21.93
N ARG A 113 14.42 -15.78 -22.62
CA ARG A 113 14.54 -16.79 -23.69
C ARG A 113 15.34 -16.23 -24.87
N PHE A 114 15.12 -14.97 -25.25
CA PHE A 114 15.87 -14.33 -26.33
C PHE A 114 17.35 -14.15 -25.98
N GLU A 115 17.68 -13.66 -24.77
CA GLU A 115 19.05 -13.50 -24.29
C GLU A 115 19.81 -14.83 -24.27
N ARG A 116 19.17 -15.91 -23.81
CA ARG A 116 19.75 -17.26 -23.84
C ARG A 116 20.01 -17.77 -25.26
N HIS A 117 19.14 -17.45 -26.22
CA HIS A 117 19.34 -17.83 -27.61
C HIS A 117 20.45 -17.03 -28.30
N VAL A 118 20.57 -15.73 -28.02
CA VAL A 118 21.64 -14.88 -28.55
C VAL A 118 23.00 -15.27 -27.98
N ALA A 119 23.08 -15.59 -26.68
CA ALA A 119 24.31 -16.05 -26.05
C ALA A 119 24.77 -17.46 -26.48
N ALA A 120 23.88 -18.25 -27.09
CA ALA A 120 24.14 -19.61 -27.54
C ALA A 120 24.53 -19.73 -29.03
N ILE A 121 24.72 -18.61 -29.74
CA ILE A 121 25.27 -18.61 -31.10
C ILE A 121 26.78 -18.41 -30.97
N PRO A 122 27.61 -19.47 -31.06
CA PRO A 122 29.05 -19.31 -31.14
C PRO A 122 29.39 -18.70 -32.51
N CYS A 123 30.21 -17.65 -32.49
CA CYS A 123 30.89 -17.09 -33.66
C CYS A 123 31.87 -18.11 -34.25
#